data_AF-A0A7T8QU40-F1
#
_entry.id   AF-A0A7T8QU40-F1
#
_cell.length_a   1.000
_cell.length_b   1.000
_cell.length_c   1.000
_cell.angle_alpha   90.00
_cell.angle_beta   90.00
_cell.angle_gamma   90.00
#
_symmetry.space_group_name_H-M   'P 1'
#
loop_
_entity.id
_entity.type
_entity.pdbx_description
1 polymer ?
#
loop_
_entity_poly.entity_id
_entity_poly.type
_entity_poly.pdbx_seq_one_letter_code
_entity_poly.pdbx_strand_id
1 'polypeptide(L)'
;MTRLTDAKKQSRSHHSLNPNRPNVKNDSSMRTPGTIKRLQMYRSSKARRNAEGKIIRPAAFQSHFECGTRARIEPSRNWFSNSKVISQAKLQNFEASIDAIKKDPYKVLMKKTELP
;
A
#
# COMPACT_ATOMS: atom_id res chain seq x y z
N MET A 1 -11.24 13.47 -25.01
CA MET A 1 -10.34 12.29 -24.95
C MET A 1 -10.89 11.30 -23.94
N THR A 2 -11.45 10.20 -24.43
CA THR A 2 -12.11 9.16 -23.65
C THR A 2 -11.11 8.44 -22.75
N ARG A 3 -11.26 8.59 -21.42
CA ARG A 3 -10.59 7.70 -20.47
C ARG A 3 -11.19 6.31 -20.66
N LEU A 4 -10.49 5.44 -21.39
CA LEU A 4 -10.74 4.01 -21.32
C LEU A 4 -10.46 3.58 -19.88
N THR A 5 -11.53 3.45 -19.10
CA THR A 5 -11.48 2.66 -17.88
C THR A 5 -11.28 1.23 -18.35
N ASP A 6 -10.02 0.80 -18.44
CA ASP A 6 -9.68 -0.60 -18.67
C ASP A 6 -10.17 -1.39 -17.45
N ALA A 7 -11.46 -1.73 -17.45
CA ALA A 7 -12.03 -2.72 -16.56
C ALA A 7 -11.23 -3.99 -16.81
N LYS A 8 -10.34 -4.33 -15.87
CA LYS A 8 -9.47 -5.50 -15.94
C LYS A 8 -10.33 -6.73 -16.19
N LYS A 9 -10.39 -7.18 -17.46
CA LYS A 9 -11.21 -8.32 -17.90
C LYS A 9 -10.88 -9.50 -17.00
N GLN A 10 -11.83 -9.88 -16.16
CA GLN A 10 -11.62 -10.96 -15.22
C GLN A 10 -11.56 -12.28 -15.98
N SER A 11 -10.49 -13.03 -15.75
CA SER A 11 -10.36 -14.37 -16.31
C SER A 11 -11.39 -15.29 -15.66
N ARG A 12 -12.23 -15.95 -16.47
CA ARG A 12 -13.15 -17.01 -16.03
C ARG A 12 -12.46 -18.38 -15.89
N SER A 13 -11.14 -18.45 -16.02
CA SER A 13 -10.40 -19.71 -15.99
C SER A 13 -10.26 -20.28 -14.57
N HIS A 14 -10.36 -21.60 -14.42
CA HIS A 14 -10.23 -22.30 -13.13
C HIS A 14 -8.78 -22.64 -12.77
N HIS A 15 -7.79 -21.96 -13.39
CA HIS A 15 -6.38 -22.26 -13.19
C HIS A 15 -5.89 -21.88 -11.78
N SER A 16 -4.89 -22.61 -11.26
CA SER A 16 -4.31 -22.44 -9.92
C SER A 16 -3.75 -21.04 -9.62
N LEU A 17 -3.47 -20.24 -10.66
CA LEU A 17 -3.00 -18.85 -10.57
C LEU A 17 -4.09 -17.81 -10.79
N ASN A 18 -5.36 -18.16 -10.98
CA ASN A 18 -6.42 -17.17 -11.07
C ASN A 18 -6.88 -16.78 -9.65
N PRO A 19 -6.72 -15.50 -9.23
CA PRO A 19 -7.21 -15.05 -7.93
C PRO A 19 -8.74 -15.11 -7.78
N ASN A 20 -9.48 -15.12 -8.89
CA ASN A 20 -10.95 -15.09 -8.92
C ASN A 20 -11.57 -16.47 -9.22
N ARG A 21 -10.81 -17.57 -9.12
CA ARG A 21 -11.40 -18.91 -9.30
C ARG A 21 -12.37 -19.22 -8.15
N PRO A 22 -13.49 -19.93 -8.39
CA PRO A 22 -14.34 -20.39 -7.31
C PRO A 22 -13.53 -21.28 -6.38
N ASN A 23 -13.54 -20.95 -5.09
CA ASN A 23 -12.95 -21.82 -4.07
C ASN A 23 -13.89 -22.98 -3.84
N VAL A 24 -13.38 -24.20 -3.94
CA VAL A 24 -14.10 -25.38 -3.46
C VAL A 24 -14.15 -25.28 -1.94
N LYS A 25 -15.36 -25.30 -1.38
CA LYS A 25 -15.54 -25.23 0.09
C LYS A 25 -14.90 -26.49 0.70
N ASN A 26 -14.01 -26.30 1.68
CA ASN A 26 -13.24 -27.31 2.43
C ASN A 26 -11.93 -27.85 1.82
N ASP A 27 -11.41 -27.26 0.73
CA ASP A 27 -10.10 -27.68 0.19
C ASP A 27 -8.93 -26.90 0.82
N SER A 28 -8.30 -27.45 1.86
CA SER A 28 -7.06 -26.91 2.45
C SER A 28 -5.85 -26.95 1.51
N SER A 29 -5.91 -27.78 0.46
CA SER A 29 -4.87 -27.87 -0.57
C SER A 29 -4.83 -26.65 -1.51
N MET A 30 -5.90 -25.88 -1.59
CA MET A 30 -6.03 -24.79 -2.54
C MET A 30 -5.39 -23.49 -2.03
N ARG A 31 -4.54 -22.87 -2.85
CA ARG A 31 -3.96 -21.54 -2.54
C ARG A 31 -5.05 -20.48 -2.43
N THR A 32 -4.98 -19.64 -1.39
CA THR A 32 -5.85 -18.48 -1.19
C THR A 32 -5.60 -17.38 -2.25
N PRO A 33 -6.56 -16.49 -2.53
CA PRO A 33 -6.36 -15.38 -3.46
C PRO A 33 -5.20 -14.45 -3.07
N GLY A 34 -4.93 -14.28 -1.77
CA GLY A 34 -3.79 -13.51 -1.26
C GLY A 34 -2.45 -14.18 -1.62
N THR A 35 -2.34 -15.49 -1.39
CA THR A 35 -1.15 -16.27 -1.76
C THR A 35 -0.92 -16.24 -3.27
N ILE A 36 -1.98 -16.33 -4.09
CA ILE A 36 -1.87 -16.26 -5.55
C ILE A 36 -1.32 -14.90 -6.00
N LYS A 37 -1.86 -13.79 -5.47
CA LYS A 37 -1.37 -12.43 -5.80
C LYS A 37 0.10 -12.25 -5.41
N ARG A 38 0.51 -12.75 -4.23
CA ARG A 38 1.92 -12.73 -3.80
C ARG A 38 2.83 -13.53 -4.74
N LEU A 39 2.41 -14.72 -5.16
CA LEU A 39 3.20 -15.53 -6.10
C LEU A 39 3.26 -14.91 -7.50
N GLN A 40 2.19 -14.26 -7.95
CA GLN A 40 2.21 -13.49 -9.19
C GLN A 40 3.18 -12.31 -9.10
N MET A 41 3.28 -11.65 -7.95
CA MET A 41 4.23 -10.56 -7.71
C MET A 41 5.69 -11.01 -7.94
N TYR A 42 6.10 -12.18 -7.42
CA TYR A 42 7.45 -12.72 -7.66
C TYR A 42 7.72 -13.07 -9.13
N ARG A 43 6.67 -13.29 -9.93
CA ARG A 43 6.78 -13.63 -11.36
C ARG A 43 6.71 -12.42 -12.28
N SER A 44 6.15 -11.29 -11.83
CA SER A 44 5.78 -10.15 -12.67
C SER A 44 6.85 -9.06 -12.79
N SER A 45 8.13 -9.37 -12.56
CA SER A 45 9.23 -8.38 -12.59
C SER A 45 9.62 -7.88 -13.98
N LYS A 46 9.03 -8.44 -15.06
CA LYS A 46 9.39 -8.11 -16.45
C LYS A 46 8.23 -7.49 -17.21
N ALA A 47 8.54 -6.54 -18.10
CA ALA A 47 7.58 -5.96 -19.01
C ALA A 47 7.05 -7.01 -20.01
N ARG A 48 5.77 -6.89 -20.39
CA ARG A 48 5.18 -7.73 -21.45
C ARG A 48 5.37 -7.06 -22.80
N ARG A 49 5.96 -7.78 -23.76
CA ARG A 49 6.26 -7.29 -25.12
C ARG A 49 5.42 -8.01 -26.17
N ASN A 50 5.20 -7.36 -27.32
CA ASN A 50 4.66 -8.00 -28.53
C ASN A 50 5.79 -8.78 -29.26
N ALA A 51 5.44 -9.46 -30.35
CA ALA A 51 6.42 -10.19 -31.17
C ALA A 51 7.50 -9.26 -31.79
N GLU A 52 7.14 -8.00 -32.08
CA GLU A 52 8.05 -6.96 -32.58
C GLU A 52 8.96 -6.37 -31.47
N GLY A 53 8.82 -6.79 -30.21
CA GLY A 53 9.62 -6.29 -29.09
C GLY A 53 9.11 -4.99 -28.43
N LYS A 54 8.03 -4.38 -28.92
CA LYS A 54 7.37 -3.21 -28.32
C LYS A 54 6.69 -3.58 -27.00
N ILE A 55 6.78 -2.71 -26.00
CA ILE A 55 6.22 -2.93 -24.66
C ILE A 55 4.69 -2.69 -24.71
N ILE A 56 3.91 -3.74 -24.43
CA ILE A 56 2.44 -3.67 -24.30
C ILE A 56 2.06 -3.28 -22.87
N ARG A 57 2.76 -3.85 -21.88
CA ARG A 57 2.57 -3.50 -20.46
C ARG A 57 3.92 -3.30 -19.80
N PRO A 58 4.17 -2.15 -19.15
CA PRO A 58 5.41 -1.94 -18.42
C PRO A 58 5.54 -2.93 -17.26
N ALA A 59 6.77 -3.10 -16.77
CA ALA A 59 6.98 -3.85 -15.53
C ALA A 59 6.33 -3.12 -14.34
N ALA A 60 6.16 -3.83 -13.23
CA ALA A 60 5.63 -3.23 -12.00
C ALA A 60 6.45 -2.00 -11.60
N PHE A 61 5.76 -0.91 -11.23
CA PHE A 61 6.33 0.38 -10.82
C PHE A 61 7.16 1.12 -11.89
N GLN A 62 7.15 0.67 -13.14
CA GLN A 62 7.80 1.33 -14.28
C GLN A 62 6.78 1.95 -15.25
N SER A 63 5.72 2.56 -14.71
CA SER A 63 4.74 3.29 -15.52
C SER A 63 5.36 4.54 -16.12
N HIS A 64 5.01 4.85 -17.36
CA HIS A 64 5.39 6.09 -18.02
C HIS A 64 4.26 7.12 -17.83
N PHE A 65 4.65 8.37 -17.63
CA PHE A 65 3.71 9.50 -17.67
C PHE A 65 3.74 10.13 -19.05
N GLU A 66 2.62 10.72 -19.46
CA GLU A 66 2.58 11.50 -20.69
C GLU A 66 3.55 12.69 -20.59
N CYS A 67 4.26 12.96 -21.69
CA CYS A 67 5.19 14.09 -21.76
C CYS A 67 4.43 15.38 -21.45
N GLY A 68 4.90 16.13 -20.44
CA GLY A 68 4.22 17.34 -19.96
C GLY A 68 3.29 17.12 -18.76
N THR A 69 3.23 15.91 -18.20
CA THR A 69 2.59 15.70 -16.88
C THR A 69 3.35 16.50 -15.82
N ARG A 70 2.66 17.42 -15.14
CA ARG A 70 3.26 18.29 -14.12
C ARG A 70 2.67 17.97 -12.75
N ALA A 71 3.53 17.63 -11.79
CA ALA A 71 3.16 17.61 -10.38
C ALA A 71 3.09 19.07 -9.89
N ARG A 72 1.93 19.47 -9.39
CA ARG A 72 1.68 20.79 -8.79
C ARG A 72 0.97 20.59 -7.45
N ILE A 73 1.24 21.47 -6.51
CA ILE A 73 0.59 21.49 -5.21
C ILE A 73 -0.48 22.58 -5.26
N GLU A 74 -1.70 22.24 -4.86
CA GLU A 74 -2.78 23.20 -4.76
C GLU A 74 -2.53 24.16 -3.58
N PRO A 75 -2.65 25.48 -3.78
CA PRO A 75 -2.59 26.42 -2.67
C PRO A 75 -3.79 26.18 -1.75
N SER A 76 -3.52 25.90 -0.47
CA SER A 76 -4.57 25.65 0.52
C SER A 76 -4.22 26.30 1.86
N ARG A 77 -5.24 26.75 2.60
CA ARG A 77 -5.03 27.31 3.96
C ARG A 77 -4.62 26.24 4.97
N ASN A 78 -4.92 24.97 4.68
CA ASN A 78 -4.60 23.84 5.55
C ASN A 78 -3.09 23.58 5.67
N TRP A 79 -2.29 24.03 4.69
CA TRP A 79 -0.82 23.98 4.77
C TRP A 79 -0.26 24.76 5.95
N PHE A 80 -0.96 25.82 6.36
CA PHE A 80 -0.51 26.76 7.38
C PHE A 80 -1.28 26.62 8.70
N SER A 81 -2.21 25.66 8.78
CA SER A 81 -2.91 25.34 10.03
C SER A 81 -2.06 24.42 10.89
N ASN A 82 -2.12 24.59 12.21
CA ASN A 82 -1.39 23.74 13.15
C ASN A 82 -1.88 22.28 13.03
N SER A 83 -0.98 21.37 12.66
CA SER A 83 -1.33 19.96 12.36
C SER A 83 -1.30 19.04 13.58
N LYS A 84 -0.43 19.31 14.56
CA LYS A 84 -0.34 18.61 15.84
C LYS A 84 -0.29 19.65 16.95
N VAL A 85 -1.35 19.73 17.75
CA VAL A 85 -1.44 20.60 18.94
C VAL A 85 -1.77 19.74 20.15
N ILE A 86 -1.03 19.92 21.23
CA ILE A 86 -1.26 19.25 22.51
C ILE A 86 -1.61 20.28 23.57
N SER A 87 -2.53 19.94 24.48
CA SER A 87 -2.79 20.78 25.65
C SER A 87 -1.69 20.57 26.69
N GLN A 88 -1.33 21.64 27.40
CA GLN A 88 -0.24 21.59 28.37
C GLN A 88 -0.42 20.50 29.44
N ALA A 89 -1.65 20.31 29.94
CA ALA A 89 -1.95 19.28 30.93
C ALA A 89 -1.70 17.85 30.40
N LYS A 90 -1.97 17.59 29.12
CA LYS A 90 -1.68 16.28 28.50
C LYS A 90 -0.19 16.06 28.33
N LEU A 91 0.57 17.12 28.02
CA LEU A 91 2.03 17.08 27.93
C LEU A 91 2.65 16.71 29.28
N GLN A 92 2.23 17.39 30.36
CA GLN A 92 2.72 17.10 31.72
C GLN A 92 2.39 15.66 32.16
N ASN A 93 1.17 15.20 31.89
CA ASN A 93 0.79 13.81 32.20
C ASN A 93 1.61 12.80 31.39
N PHE A 94 1.93 13.12 30.14
CA PHE A 94 2.77 12.27 29.30
C PHE A 94 4.19 12.17 29.86
N GLU A 95 4.82 13.30 30.20
CA GLU A 95 6.14 13.34 30.83
C GLU A 95 6.18 12.50 32.12
N ALA A 96 5.21 12.70 33.01
CA ALA A 96 5.12 11.93 34.26
C ALA A 96 5.00 10.41 34.02
N SER A 97 4.23 10.00 33.02
CA SER A 97 4.07 8.58 32.67
C SER A 97 5.33 7.96 32.07
N ILE A 98 6.05 8.72 31.24
CA ILE A 98 7.32 8.27 30.62
C ILE A 98 8.40 8.16 31.69
N ASP A 99 8.51 9.12 32.60
CA ASP A 99 9.49 9.08 33.69
C ASP A 99 9.26 7.90 34.62
N ALA A 100 7.99 7.55 34.90
CA ALA A 100 7.65 6.37 35.69
C ALA A 100 8.08 5.07 34.99
N ILE A 101 7.88 4.98 33.67
CA ILE A 101 8.27 3.80 32.87
C ILE A 101 9.79 3.72 32.74
N LYS A 102 10.47 4.84 32.51
CA LYS A 102 11.93 4.91 32.35
C LYS A 102 12.68 4.46 33.60
N LYS A 103 12.12 4.70 34.78
CA LYS A 103 12.69 4.26 36.07
C LYS A 103 12.59 2.75 36.29
N ASP A 104 11.66 2.08 35.61
CA ASP A 104 11.44 0.64 35.76
C ASP A 104 12.17 -0.14 34.66
N PRO A 105 13.27 -0.86 34.97
CA PRO A 105 14.06 -1.56 33.96
C PRO A 105 13.34 -2.76 33.34
N TYR A 106 12.21 -3.20 33.91
CA TYR A 106 11.44 -4.34 33.40
C TYR A 106 10.32 -3.95 32.45
N LYS A 107 10.07 -2.64 32.26
CA LYS A 107 9.03 -2.14 31.35
C LYS A 107 9.63 -1.69 30.03
N VAL A 108 8.98 -2.09 28.93
CA VAL A 108 9.40 -1.74 27.56
C VAL A 108 8.24 -1.08 26.82
N LEU A 109 8.54 0.03 26.15
CA LEU A 109 7.59 0.74 25.29
C LEU A 109 7.45 0.01 23.95
N MET A 110 6.27 -0.55 23.66
CA MET A 110 6.01 -1.26 22.39
C MET A 110 5.77 -0.32 21.20
N LYS A 111 4.99 0.75 21.40
CA LYS A 111 4.70 1.75 20.37
C LYS A 111 4.80 3.14 20.98
N LYS A 112 5.72 3.94 20.45
CA LYS A 112 5.84 5.36 20.82
C LYS A 112 4.63 6.16 20.32
N THR A 113 4.17 7.10 21.12
CA THR A 113 3.19 8.10 20.70
C THR A 113 3.86 9.10 19.75
N GLU A 114 3.12 9.60 18.76
CA GLU A 114 3.59 10.65 17.84
C GLU A 114 3.19 12.04 18.33
N LEU A 115 3.25 12.24 19.65
CA LEU A 115 3.05 13.52 20.31
C LEU A 115 4.43 14.20 20.45
N PRO A 116 4.52 15.53 20.30
CA PRO A 116 5.74 16.27 20.56
C PRO A 116 6.07 16.31 22.05
#